data_AF-A0A3M4XR61-F1
#
_entry.id   AF-A0A3M4XR61-F1
#
_cell.length_a   1.000
_cell.length_b   1.000
_cell.length_c   1.000
_cell.angle_alpha   90.00
_cell.angle_beta   90.00
_cell.angle_gamma   90.00
#
_symmetry.space_group_name_H-M   'P 1'
#
loop_
_entity.id
_entity.type
_entity.pdbx_description
1 polymer ?
#
loop_
_entity_poly.entity_id
_entity_poly.type
_entity_poly.pdbx_seq_one_letter_code
_entity_poly.pdbx_strand_id
1 'polypeptide(L)' 'MIDVSALGFTGLGNGYDGTLKVVLNLAGDATALKSLEADANGNRFEILLSGNHANELNASTEGNAVDLVN' A
#
# COMPACT_ATOMS: atom_id res chain seq x y z
N MET A 1 3.34 -7.52 -7.21
CA MET A 1 2.66 -6.23 -6.98
C MET A 1 1.16 -6.49 -6.85
N ILE A 2 0.50 -5.91 -5.85
CA ILE A 2 -0.94 -6.02 -5.66
C ILE A 2 -1.65 -4.97 -6.52
N ASP A 3 -2.73 -5.36 -7.20
CA ASP A 3 -3.60 -4.42 -7.91
C ASP A 3 -4.76 -4.01 -7.00
N VAL A 4 -4.85 -2.71 -6.71
CA VAL A 4 -5.91 -2.10 -5.89
C VAL A 4 -6.79 -1.17 -6.70
N SER A 5 -6.60 -1.10 -8.03
CA SER A 5 -7.35 -0.22 -8.93
C SER A 5 -8.83 -0.63 -9.03
N ALA A 6 -9.12 -1.93 -8.96
CA ALA A 6 -10.49 -2.45 -8.88
C ALA A 6 -11.24 -1.99 -7.62
N LEU A 7 -10.53 -1.52 -6.59
CA LEU A 7 -11.09 -0.97 -5.35
C LEU A 7 -11.17 0.57 -5.37
N GLY A 8 -10.77 1.21 -6.48
CA GLY A 8 -10.78 2.67 -6.63
C GLY A 8 -9.51 3.39 -6.16
N PHE A 9 -8.42 2.67 -5.86
CA PHE A 9 -7.14 3.25 -5.44
C PHE A 9 -6.09 3.18 -6.54
N THR A 10 -5.19 4.16 -6.59
CA THR A 10 -4.14 4.25 -7.61
C THR A 10 -2.94 3.36 -7.30
N GLY A 11 -2.76 2.96 -6.04
CA GLY A 11 -1.67 2.09 -5.61
C GLY A 11 -1.40 2.14 -4.12
N LEU A 12 -0.24 1.61 -3.73
CA LEU A 12 0.30 1.72 -2.37
C LEU A 12 1.17 2.98 -2.28
N GLY A 13 1.13 3.66 -1.13
CA GLY A 13 1.81 4.93 -0.94
C GLY A 13 1.68 5.46 0.49
N ASN A 14 1.53 6.79 0.61
CA ASN A 14 1.45 7.46 1.90
C ASN A 14 0.04 7.44 2.52
N GLY A 15 -0.97 6.96 1.79
CA GLY A 15 -2.37 6.89 2.23
C GLY A 15 -3.23 8.10 1.82
N TYR A 16 -2.69 9.01 1.01
CA TYR A 16 -3.37 10.17 0.44
C TYR A 16 -3.36 10.11 -1.09
N ASP A 17 -4.11 11.00 -1.74
CA ASP A 17 -4.20 11.17 -3.19
C ASP A 17 -4.57 9.86 -3.90
N GLY A 18 -5.50 9.12 -3.30
CA GLY A 18 -5.96 7.83 -3.81
C GLY A 18 -5.00 6.66 -3.60
N THR A 19 -3.96 6.80 -2.76
CA THR A 19 -3.08 5.69 -2.39
C THR A 19 -3.47 5.04 -1.05
N LEU A 20 -3.02 3.80 -0.83
CA LEU A 20 -3.19 3.10 0.44
C LEU A 20 -1.86 3.03 1.21
N LYS A 21 -1.90 3.35 2.50
CA LYS A 21 -0.76 3.20 3.40
C LYS A 21 -0.68 1.78 3.94
N VAL A 22 0.52 1.20 3.90
CA VAL A 22 0.84 -0.08 4.54
C VAL A 22 1.25 0.17 5.99
N VAL A 23 0.62 -0.53 6.93
CA VAL A 23 0.92 -0.44 8.37
C VAL A 23 1.00 -1.83 8.97
N LEU A 24 2.17 -2.23 9.46
CA LEU A 24 2.29 -3.42 10.29
C LEU A 24 1.83 -3.10 11.72
N ASN A 25 1.06 -3.98 12.34
CA ASN A 25 0.68 -3.81 13.74
C ASN A 25 1.87 -4.03 14.69
N LEU A 26 1.71 -3.64 15.96
CA LEU A 26 2.79 -3.74 16.95
C LEU A 26 3.24 -5.19 17.21
N ALA A 27 2.31 -6.15 17.13
CA ALA A 27 2.60 -7.57 17.30
C ALA A 27 3.33 -8.19 16.10
N GLY A 28 3.33 -7.50 14.93
CA GLY A 28 3.98 -7.98 13.72
C GLY A 28 3.26 -9.14 13.03
N ASP A 29 2.00 -9.41 13.38
CA ASP A 29 1.21 -10.55 12.89
C ASP A 29 0.00 -10.12 12.04
N ALA A 30 -0.17 -8.82 11.80
CA ALA A 30 -1.19 -8.31 10.90
C ALA A 30 -0.73 -7.05 10.17
N THR A 31 -1.06 -6.97 8.88
CA THR A 31 -0.72 -5.85 8.00
C THR A 31 -2.00 -5.16 7.56
N ALA A 32 -2.14 -3.87 7.84
CA ALA A 32 -3.27 -3.06 7.43
C ALA A 32 -2.95 -2.26 6.17
N LEU A 33 -3.91 -2.21 5.24
CA LEU A 33 -3.94 -1.28 4.11
C LEU A 33 -5.04 -0.26 4.37
N LYS A 34 -4.69 1.03 4.47
CA LYS A 34 -5.65 2.07 4.82
C LYS A 34 -5.51 3.33 3.98
N SER A 35 -6.64 3.92 3.60
CA SER A 35 -6.68 5.31 3.17
C SER A 35 -6.76 6.21 4.41
N LEU A 36 -5.99 7.28 4.41
CA LEU A 36 -6.02 8.30 5.45
C LEU A 36 -7.05 9.38 5.14
N GLU A 37 -7.50 9.44 3.89
CA GLU A 37 -8.58 10.31 3.42
C GLU A 37 -9.93 9.64 3.63
N ALA A 38 -10.92 10.47 3.95
CA ALA A 38 -12.30 10.04 4.01
C ALA A 38 -12.96 10.19 2.63
N ASP A 39 -13.89 9.30 2.32
CA ASP A 39 -14.76 9.44 1.16
C ASP A 39 -15.73 10.63 1.33
N ALA A 40 -16.55 10.90 0.31
CA ALA A 40 -17.53 11.99 0.33
C ALA A 40 -18.55 11.90 1.49
N ASN A 41 -18.69 10.74 2.11
CA ASN A 41 -19.58 10.49 3.25
C ASN A 41 -18.84 10.51 4.60
N GLY A 42 -17.53 10.74 4.61
CA GLY A 42 -16.70 10.72 5.82
C GLY A 42 -16.18 9.33 6.23
N ASN A 43 -16.37 8.29 5.42
CA ASN A 43 -15.89 6.94 5.72
C ASN A 43 -14.44 6.75 5.27
N ARG A 44 -13.68 5.90 5.97
CA ARG A 44 -12.33 5.51 5.54
C ARG A 44 -12.28 4.04 5.16
N PHE A 45 -11.52 3.76 4.11
CA PHE A 45 -11.24 2.40 3.68
C PHE A 45 -10.10 1.80 4.49
N GLU A 46 -10.30 0.58 4.98
CA GLU A 46 -9.27 -0.22 5.65
C GLU A 46 -9.48 -1.72 5.39
N ILE A 47 -8.40 -2.43 5.06
CA ILE A 47 -8.34 -3.90 5.02
C ILE A 47 -7.25 -4.37 5.99
N LEU A 48 -7.55 -5.42 6.75
CA LEU A 48 -6.58 -6.13 7.58
C LEU A 48 -6.21 -7.47 6.94
N LEU A 49 -4.93 -7.68 6.70
CA LEU A 49 -4.37 -8.94 6.26
C LEU A 49 -3.74 -9.65 7.47
N SER A 50 -4.01 -10.94 7.61
CA SER A 50 -3.32 -11.77 8.60
C SER A 50 -1.89 -12.06 8.12
N GLY A 51 -0.91 -11.87 8.98
CA GLY A 51 0.51 -12.02 8.68
C GLY A 51 1.26 -10.70 8.46
N ASN A 52 2.59 -10.80 8.46
CA ASN A 52 3.48 -9.70 8.09
C ASN A 52 3.72 -9.71 6.57
N HIS A 53 3.09 -8.77 5.87
CA HIS A 53 3.22 -8.57 4.43
C HIS A 53 3.90 -7.24 4.08
N ALA A 54 4.46 -6.54 5.07
CA ALA A 54 4.97 -5.19 4.86
C ALA A 54 6.08 -5.16 3.81
N ASN A 55 6.97 -6.15 3.78
CA ASN A 55 8.06 -6.20 2.81
C ASN A 55 7.57 -6.54 1.39
N GLU A 56 6.63 -7.48 1.24
CA GLU A 56 6.10 -7.82 -0.09
C GLU A 56 5.29 -6.67 -0.70
N LEU A 57 4.58 -5.92 0.14
CA LEU A 57 3.73 -4.81 -0.28
C LEU A 57 4.52 -3.52 -0.51
N ASN A 58 5.60 -3.28 0.23
CA ASN A 58 6.48 -2.13 0.03
C ASN A 58 7.62 -2.38 -0.98
N ALA A 59 7.69 -3.58 -1.58
CA ALA A 59 8.63 -3.84 -2.65
C ALA A 59 8.20 -3.03 -3.90
N SER A 60 8.60 -1.76 -3.94
CA SER A 60 8.63 -0.96 -5.16
C SER A 60 9.43 -1.75 -6.19
N THR A 61 8.82 -2.03 -7.34
CA THR A 61 9.58 -2.55 -8.47
C THR A 61 10.45 -1.41 -8.96
N GLU A 62 11.66 -1.28 -8.40
CA GLU A 62 12.73 -0.47 -8.98
C GLU A 62 13.09 -1.14 -10.31
N GLY A 63 12.45 -0.69 -11.39
CA GLY A 63 12.73 -1.15 -12.73
C GLY A 63 14.16 -0.80 -13.09
N ASN A 64 15.00 -1.83 -13.18
CA ASN A 64 16.24 -1.89 -13.95
C ASN A 64 17.08 -0.60 -13.94
N ALA A 65 18.08 -0.53 -13.05
CA ALA A 65 19.22 0.34 -13.26
C ALA A 65 19.73 0.08 -14.69
N VAL A 66 19.52 1.04 -15.59
CA VAL A 66 20.14 1.02 -16.90
C VAL A 66 21.63 1.05 -16.62
N ASP A 67 22.28 -0.09 -16.80
CA ASP A 67 23.73 -0.22 -16.86
C ASP A 67 24.21 0.64 -18.03
N LEU A 68 24.44 1.92 -17.77
CA LEU A 68 25.19 2.79 -18.65
C LEU A 68 26.65 2.39 -18.51
N VAL A 69 27.02 1.36 -19.29
CA VAL A 69 28.42 1.04 -19.58
C VAL A 69 29.06 2.32 -20.12
N ASN A 70 30.01 2.88 -19.37
CA ASN A 70 30.99 3.85 -19.84
C ASN A 70 32.29 3.10 -20.16
#